data_AF-A0A1V5B9D5-F1
#
_entry.id   AF-A0A1V5B9D5-F1
#
_cell.length_a   1.000
_cell.length_b   1.000
_cell.length_c   1.000
_cell.angle_alpha   90.00
_cell.angle_beta   90.00
_cell.angle_gamma   90.00
#
_symmetry.space_group_name_H-M   'P 1'
#
loop_
_entity.id
_entity.type
_entity.pdbx_description
1 polymer ?
#
loop_
_entity_poly.entity_id
_entity_poly.type
_entity_poly.pdbx_seq_one_letter_code
_entity_poly.pdbx_strand_id
1 'polypeptide(L)' 'MADCELCTRARPLLFPIKAPVHNLTYPEGAYKGVCDICLENLEKGWQQYYGAKPEAKK' A
#
# COMPACT_ATOMS: atom_id res chain seq x y z
N MET A 1 -5.95 7.91 -16.54
CA MET A 1 -4.75 7.49 -15.78
C MET A 1 -4.84 8.11 -14.41
N ALA A 2 -4.42 7.39 -13.37
CA ALA A 2 -4.43 7.88 -11.99
C ALA A 2 -3.00 7.92 -11.47
N ASP A 3 -2.74 8.86 -10.56
CA ASP A 3 -1.43 9.02 -9.96
C ASP A 3 -1.27 8.07 -8.77
N CYS A 4 -0.08 7.49 -8.64
CA CYS A 4 0.28 6.72 -7.46
C CYS A 4 0.27 7.61 -6.22
N GLU A 5 -0.47 7.25 -5.18
CA GLU A 5 -0.58 8.04 -3.94
C GLU A 5 0.74 8.13 -3.14
N LEU A 6 1.77 7.34 -3.50
CA LEU A 6 3.08 7.35 -2.84
C LEU A 6 4.13 8.13 -3.62
N CYS A 7 4.31 7.82 -4.90
CA CYS A 7 5.36 8.43 -5.72
C CYS A 7 4.85 9.45 -6.73
N THR A 8 3.54 9.75 -6.72
CA THR A 8 2.84 10.74 -7.54
C THR A 8 3.00 10.59 -9.05
N ARG A 9 3.54 9.45 -9.52
CA ARG A 9 3.67 9.13 -10.94
C ARG A 9 2.35 8.62 -11.49
N ALA A 10 1.94 9.17 -12.63
CA ALA A 10 0.84 8.66 -13.42
C ALA A 10 1.14 7.23 -13.89
N ARG A 11 0.25 6.30 -13.57
CA ARG A 11 0.34 4.91 -14.00
C ARG A 11 -1.00 4.43 -14.56
N PRO A 12 -0.98 3.49 -15.53
CA PRO A 12 -2.21 2.93 -16.08
C PRO A 12 -2.92 2.01 -15.07
N LEU A 13 -2.17 1.39 -14.17
CA LEU A 13 -2.68 0.42 -13.20
C LEU A 13 -2.18 0.79 -11.80
N LEU A 14 -3.11 0.80 -10.85
CA LEU A 14 -2.86 1.03 -9.43
C LEU A 14 -3.50 -0.11 -8.62
N PHE A 15 -2.82 -0.51 -7.56
CA PHE A 15 -3.25 -1.54 -6.63
C PHE A 15 -3.79 -0.88 -5.36
N PRO A 16 -4.98 -1.27 -4.89
CA PRO A 16 -5.52 -0.77 -3.63
C PRO A 16 -4.78 -1.40 -2.44
N ILE A 17 -4.22 -0.57 -1.57
CA ILE A 17 -3.67 -0.98 -0.28
C ILE A 17 -4.45 -0.32 0.86
N LYS A 18 -4.65 -1.03 1.97
CA LYS A 18 -5.22 -0.44 3.19
C LYS A 18 -4.07 0.18 3.99
N ALA A 19 -3.99 1.51 3.98
CA ALA A 19 -3.02 2.24 4.78
C ALA A 19 -3.61 2.55 6.17
N PRO A 20 -2.83 2.38 7.27
CA PRO A 20 -3.27 2.71 8.62
C PRO A 20 -3.23 4.23 8.86
N VAL A 21 -3.90 5.00 8.01
CA VAL A 21 -4.10 6.44 8.17
C VAL A 21 -5.32 6.65 9.04
N HIS A 22 -5.12 6.67 10.35
CA HIS A 22 -6.19 6.92 11.31
C HIS A 22 -6.39 8.42 11.45
N ASN A 23 -7.41 8.94 10.77
CA ASN A 23 -7.86 10.32 10.93
C ASN A 23 -9.37 10.36 11.22
N LEU A 24 -9.91 11.54 11.53
CA LEU A 24 -11.34 11.70 11.86
C LEU A 24 -12.29 11.18 10.77
N THR A 25 -11.85 11.19 9.51
CA THR A 25 -12.62 10.70 8.36
C THR A 25 -12.48 9.19 8.16
N TYR A 26 -11.34 8.61 8.54
CA TYR A 26 -10.98 7.21 8.32
C TYR A 26 -10.44 6.57 9.60
N PRO A 27 -11.33 6.30 10.58
CA PRO A 27 -10.92 5.73 11.87
C PRO A 27 -10.27 4.35 11.72
N GLU A 28 -10.67 3.56 10.72
CA GLU A 28 -10.14 2.22 10.47
C GLU A 28 -8.97 2.19 9.46
N GLY A 29 -8.47 3.36 9.04
CA GLY A 29 -7.54 3.49 7.92
C GLY A 29 -8.25 3.76 6.59
N ALA A 30 -7.47 4.10 5.56
CA ALA A 30 -7.97 4.47 4.24
C ALA A 30 -7.37 3.58 3.15
N TYR A 31 -8.15 3.32 2.11
CA TYR A 31 -7.63 2.69 0.90
C TYR A 31 -6.87 3.72 0.06
N LYS A 32 -5.69 3.31 -0.42
CA LYS A 32 -4.79 4.11 -1.25
C LYS A 32 -4.42 3.33 -2.50
N GLY A 33 -4.39 4.00 -3.64
CA GLY A 33 -3.96 3.42 -4.91
C GLY A 33 -2.47 3.60 -5.11
N VAL A 34 -1.72 2.50 -5.21
CA VAL A 34 -0.25 2.53 -5.38
C VAL A 34 0.18 1.79 -6.63
N CYS A 35 1.27 2.20 -7.25
CA CYS A 35 1.81 1.49 -8.41
C CYS A 35 2.53 0.19 -7.99
N ASP A 36 2.75 -0.68 -8.97
CA ASP A 36 3.55 -1.91 -8.89
C ASP A 36 4.89 -1.73 -8.17
N ILE A 37 5.66 -0.71 -8.55
CA ILE A 37 6.98 -0.46 -7.96
C ILE A 37 6.87 -0.06 -6.48
N CYS A 38 5.89 0.77 -6.13
CA CYS A 38 5.69 1.18 -4.76
C CYS A 38 5.18 0.02 -3.89
N LEU A 39 4.32 -0.83 -4.46
CA LEU A 39 3.85 -2.04 -3.79
C LEU A 39 5.01 -2.99 -3.45
N GLU A 40 5.92 -3.24 -4.40
CA GLU A 40 7.09 -4.09 -4.17
C GLU A 40 8.01 -3.51 -3.08
N ASN A 41 8.23 -2.20 -3.07
CA ASN A 41 9.03 -1.55 -2.04
C ASN A 41 8.37 -1.59 -0.65
N LEU A 42 7.04 -1.48 -0.59
CA LEU A 42 6.30 -1.65 0.66
C LEU A 42 6.44 -3.08 1.20
N GLU A 43 6.37 -4.09 0.35
CA GLU A 43 6.56 -5.48 0.75
C GLU A 43 7.97 -5.75 1.25
N LYS A 44 9.00 -5.21 0.57
CA LYS A 44 10.40 -5.28 1.02
C LYS A 44 10.58 -4.59 2.37
N GLY A 45 10.04 -3.38 2.52
CA GLY A 45 10.08 -2.66 3.80
C GLY A 45 9.39 -3.44 4.91
N TRP A 46 8.22 -4.00 4.64
CA TRP A 46 7.51 -4.85 5.60
C TRP A 46 8.36 -6.04 6.04
N GLN A 47 8.96 -6.76 5.08
CA GLN A 47 9.83 -7.90 5.37
C GLN A 47 11.05 -7.50 6.21
N GLN A 48 11.62 -6.32 5.95
CA GLN A 48 12.78 -5.81 6.68
C GLN A 48 12.43 -5.46 8.15
N TYR A 49 11.29 -4.84 8.40
CA TYR A 49 10.92 -4.37 9.75
C TYR A 49 10.14 -5.41 10.57
N TYR A 50 9.31 -6.22 9.93
CA TYR A 50 8.36 -7.12 10.59
C TYR A 50 8.59 -8.61 10.27
N GLY A 51 9.54 -8.93 9.37
CA GLY A 51 9.81 -10.31 8.94
C GLY A 51 8.82 -10.84 7.91
N ALA A 52 8.88 -12.16 7.65
CA ALA A 52 7.98 -12.80 6.70
C ALA A 52 6.53 -12.66 7.18
N LYS A 53 5.63 -12.21 6.29
CA LYS A 53 4.19 -12.25 6.58
C LYS A 53 3.81 -13.70 6.91
N PRO A 54 3.12 -13.96 8.03
CA PRO A 54 2.49 -15.27 8.20
C PRO A 54 1.56 -15.45 7.00
N GLU A 55 1.79 -16.48 6.18
CA GLU A 55 0.91 -16.81 5.07
C GLU A 55 -0.51 -16.89 5.63
N ALA A 56 -1.40 -16.05 5.12
CA ALA A 56 -2.82 -16.17 5.42
C ALA A 56 -3.24 -17.55 4.91
N LYS A 57 -3.34 -18.53 5.82
CA LYS A 57 -3.92 -19.84 5.51
C LYS A 57 -5.29 -19.59 4.88
N LYS A 58 -5.38 -19.95 3.60
CA LYS A 58 -6.63 -19.98 2.84
C LYS A 58 -7.66 -20.88 3.49
#